data_AF-A0A7S4C2R4-F1
#
_entry.id   AF-A0A7S4C2R4-F1
#
_cell.length_a   1.000
_cell.length_b   1.000
_cell.length_c   1.000
_cell.angle_alpha   90.00
_cell.angle_beta   90.00
_cell.angle_gamma   90.00
#
_symmetry.space_group_name_H-M   'P 1'
#
loop_
_entity.id
_entity.type
_entity.pdbx_description
1 polymer ?
#
loop_
_entity_poly.entity_id
_entity_poly.type
_entity_poly.pdbx_seq_one_letter_code
_entity_poly.pdbx_strand_id
1 'polypeptide(L)'
;MADETRLRSDEVRSQVRRPRVALFDNARSVLIYLVVLYHSAVVYTSADRPDSPIAVWSGVLVILKPVVMPSFCLVSGHLSNAELTPKRVLGLCQLAVTFLIFQALYHANTLLAYRLNKFDYDALPLHIFSPPLQVVSWFLAALVLWRLLLPVVARLRFPLFFSLCVGVGAIFTDLGLNHQNLLSFFPYFVA
;
A
#
# COMPACT_ATOMS: atom_id res chain seq x y z
N MET A 1 51.08 13.26 11.26
CA MET A 1 50.45 13.62 9.97
C MET A 1 49.61 12.48 9.37
N ALA A 2 50.04 11.21 9.41
CA ALA A 2 49.21 10.08 8.94
C ALA A 2 48.04 9.72 9.88
N ASP A 3 48.17 10.04 11.17
CA ASP A 3 47.19 9.71 12.22
C ASP A 3 45.96 10.63 12.18
N GLU A 4 46.16 11.93 11.96
CA GLU A 4 45.07 12.91 11.81
C GLU A 4 44.20 12.64 10.58
N THR A 5 44.79 12.17 9.47
CA THR A 5 44.02 11.75 8.28
C THR A 5 43.14 10.53 8.54
N ARG A 6 43.57 9.63 9.44
CA ARG A 6 42.81 8.43 9.82
C ARG A 6 41.65 8.81 10.76
N LEU A 7 41.93 9.64 11.76
CA LEU A 7 40.93 10.21 12.66
C LEU A 7 39.85 10.98 11.88
N ARG A 8 40.24 11.85 10.94
CA ARG A 8 39.26 12.56 10.07
C ARG A 8 38.46 11.62 9.19
N SER A 9 39.04 10.53 8.73
CA SER A 9 38.34 9.53 7.91
C SER A 9 37.34 8.68 8.71
N ASP A 10 37.62 8.44 9.98
CA ASP A 10 36.71 7.76 10.92
C ASP A 10 35.61 8.70 11.41
N GLU A 11 35.92 9.97 11.65
CA GLU A 11 34.94 11.02 11.98
C GLU A 11 33.97 11.29 10.82
N VAL A 12 34.48 11.35 9.58
CA VAL A 12 33.65 11.45 8.37
C VAL A 12 32.85 10.18 8.10
N ARG A 13 33.36 8.99 8.46
CA ARG A 13 32.61 7.72 8.35
C ARG A 13 31.56 7.57 9.45
N SER A 14 31.72 8.28 10.56
CA SER A 14 30.72 8.41 11.63
C SER A 14 29.62 9.43 11.31
N GLN A 15 29.59 10.01 10.10
CA GLN A 15 28.46 10.78 9.54
C GLN A 15 27.18 9.96 9.68
N VAL A 16 26.56 10.22 10.82
CA VAL A 16 25.29 9.81 11.40
C VAL A 16 24.47 8.93 10.46
N ARG A 17 24.72 7.62 10.50
CA ARG A 17 23.63 6.68 10.22
C ARG A 17 22.59 6.94 11.29
N ARG A 18 21.56 7.73 10.98
CA ARG A 18 20.40 7.91 11.85
C ARG A 18 20.01 6.51 12.35
N PRO A 19 20.06 6.26 13.67
CA PRO A 19 19.77 4.93 14.19
C PRO A 19 18.37 4.54 13.73
N ARG A 20 18.27 3.38 13.06
CA ARG A 20 16.97 2.84 12.65
C ARG A 20 16.15 2.68 13.92
N VAL A 21 15.01 3.35 13.99
CA VAL A 21 14.17 3.30 15.17
C VAL A 21 13.45 1.95 15.14
N ALA A 22 13.91 1.00 15.95
CA ALA A 22 13.37 -0.36 16.01
C ALA A 22 11.84 -0.39 16.23
N LEU A 23 11.31 0.64 16.90
CA LEU A 23 9.87 0.83 17.10
C LEU A 23 9.08 0.88 15.78
N PHE A 24 9.58 1.60 14.76
CA PHE A 24 8.90 1.72 13.46
C PHE A 24 8.94 0.40 12.67
N ASP A 25 10.04 -0.36 12.77
CA ASP A 25 10.17 -1.67 12.12
C ASP A 25 9.24 -2.71 12.77
N ASN A 26 9.11 -2.68 14.09
CA ASN A 26 8.17 -3.52 14.83
C ASN A 26 6.72 -3.12 14.55
N ALA A 27 6.40 -1.83 14.56
CA ALA A 27 5.07 -1.32 14.23
C ALA A 27 4.64 -1.74 12.82
N ARG A 28 5.55 -1.62 11.84
CA ARG A 28 5.31 -2.10 10.48
C ARG A 28 4.99 -3.60 10.45
N SER A 29 5.75 -4.41 11.17
CA SER A 29 5.56 -5.86 11.21
C SER A 29 4.20 -6.23 11.83
N VAL A 30 3.82 -5.57 12.93
CA VAL A 30 2.50 -5.72 13.57
C VAL A 30 1.38 -5.31 12.62
N LEU A 31 1.53 -4.19 11.91
CA LEU A 31 0.52 -3.73 10.95
C LEU A 31 0.35 -4.70 9.78
N ILE A 32 1.44 -5.23 9.22
CA ILE A 32 1.37 -6.25 8.16
C ILE A 32 0.59 -7.47 8.67
N TYR A 33 0.91 -7.95 9.88
CA TYR A 33 0.19 -9.08 10.48
C TYR A 33 -1.29 -8.78 10.65
N LEU A 34 -1.63 -7.58 11.14
CA LEU A 34 -3.01 -7.15 11.36
C LEU A 34 -3.80 -7.05 10.05
N VAL A 35 -3.19 -6.60 8.96
CA VAL A 35 -3.79 -6.59 7.62
C VAL A 35 -4.09 -8.01 7.14
N VAL A 36 -3.15 -8.94 7.32
CA VAL A 36 -3.35 -10.35 6.94
C VAL A 36 -4.48 -10.97 7.75
N LEU A 37 -4.52 -10.71 9.06
CA LEU A 37 -5.56 -11.20 9.96
C LEU A 37 -6.93 -10.61 9.58
N TYR A 38 -7.00 -9.31 9.29
CA TYR A 38 -8.20 -8.64 8.82
C TYR A 38 -8.74 -9.29 7.53
N HIS A 39 -7.91 -9.43 6.49
CA HIS A 39 -8.36 -10.03 5.23
C HIS A 39 -8.74 -11.50 5.39
N SER A 40 -8.02 -12.26 6.21
CA SER A 40 -8.38 -13.66 6.50
C SER A 40 -9.74 -13.75 7.20
N ALA A 41 -10.00 -12.86 8.16
CA ALA A 41 -11.27 -12.80 8.86
C ALA A 41 -12.42 -12.39 7.92
N VAL A 42 -12.22 -11.39 7.05
CA VAL A 42 -13.21 -10.97 6.04
C VAL A 42 -13.59 -12.13 5.11
N VAL A 43 -12.60 -12.89 4.61
CA VAL A 43 -12.84 -14.04 3.73
C VAL A 43 -13.59 -15.16 4.47
N TYR A 44 -13.17 -15.48 5.70
CA TYR A 44 -13.77 -16.58 6.46
C TYR A 44 -15.20 -16.27 6.92
N THR A 45 -15.44 -15.05 7.39
CA THR A 45 -16.75 -14.62 7.91
C THR A 45 -17.72 -14.19 6.82
N SER A 46 -17.23 -14.06 5.57
CA SER A 46 -17.98 -13.42 4.48
C SER A 46 -18.55 -12.06 4.89
N ALA A 47 -17.85 -11.32 5.76
CA ALA A 47 -18.36 -10.09 6.36
C ALA A 47 -18.69 -8.98 5.36
N ASP A 48 -18.09 -9.03 4.17
CA ASP A 48 -18.37 -8.12 3.04
C ASP A 48 -19.70 -8.43 2.33
N ARG A 49 -20.37 -9.54 2.68
CA ARG A 49 -21.64 -9.95 2.06
C ARG A 49 -22.84 -9.46 2.88
N PRO A 50 -23.85 -8.81 2.25
CA PRO A 50 -25.04 -8.31 2.93
C PRO A 50 -25.84 -9.37 3.69
N ASP A 51 -25.75 -10.62 3.26
CA ASP A 51 -26.46 -11.81 3.73
C ASP A 51 -25.62 -12.68 4.71
N SER A 52 -24.49 -12.16 5.21
CA SER A 52 -23.65 -12.93 6.14
C SER A 52 -24.43 -13.30 7.42
N PRO A 53 -24.46 -14.58 7.81
CA PRO A 53 -25.13 -15.03 9.04
C PRO A 53 -24.44 -14.53 10.31
N ILE A 54 -23.30 -13.84 10.20
CA ILE A 54 -22.47 -13.44 11.34
C ILE A 54 -22.25 -11.92 11.38
N ALA A 55 -23.35 -11.17 11.39
CA ALA A 55 -23.39 -9.71 11.45
C ALA A 55 -22.49 -9.08 12.54
N VAL A 56 -22.27 -9.78 13.66
CA VAL A 56 -21.39 -9.33 14.75
C VAL A 56 -19.94 -9.20 14.30
N TRP A 57 -19.43 -10.13 13.48
CA TRP A 57 -18.06 -10.04 12.95
C TRP A 57 -17.91 -8.92 11.93
N SER A 58 -18.95 -8.64 11.13
CA SER A 58 -18.95 -7.50 10.21
C SER A 58 -18.80 -6.18 10.95
N GLY A 59 -19.47 -6.00 12.10
CA GLY A 59 -19.31 -4.81 12.95
C GLY A 59 -17.88 -4.63 13.46
N VAL A 60 -17.25 -5.69 13.97
CA VAL A 60 -15.86 -5.65 14.46
C VAL A 60 -14.88 -5.31 13.33
N LEU A 61 -15.02 -5.96 12.17
CA LEU A 61 -14.13 -5.74 11.02
C LEU A 61 -14.27 -4.32 10.46
N VAL A 62 -15.49 -3.78 10.40
CA VAL A 62 -15.73 -2.39 9.99
C VAL A 62 -14.98 -1.39 10.87
N ILE A 63 -14.81 -1.67 12.17
CA ILE A 63 -14.07 -0.80 13.10
C ILE A 63 -12.55 -0.94 12.94
N LEU A 64 -12.06 -2.14 12.63
CA LEU A 64 -10.64 -2.37 12.37
C LEU A 64 -10.17 -1.64 11.09
N LYS A 65 -10.97 -1.65 10.03
CA LYS A 65 -10.64 -1.04 8.73
C LYS A 65 -10.11 0.42 8.82
N PRO A 66 -10.78 1.38 9.47
CA PRO A 66 -10.31 2.77 9.59
C PRO A 66 -9.12 2.95 10.52
N VAL A 67 -8.72 1.94 11.30
CA VAL A 67 -7.48 2.00 12.10
C VAL A 67 -6.33 1.42 11.28
N VAL A 68 -6.51 0.21 10.77
CA VAL A 68 -5.46 -0.55 10.11
C VAL A 68 -5.01 0.13 8.82
N MET A 69 -5.95 0.55 7.96
CA MET A 69 -5.60 1.10 6.65
C MET A 69 -4.87 2.44 6.76
N PRO A 70 -5.35 3.45 7.52
CA PRO A 70 -4.62 4.71 7.72
C PRO A 70 -3.29 4.53 8.43
N SER A 71 -3.21 3.72 9.49
CA SER A 71 -1.93 3.47 10.18
C SER A 71 -0.89 2.84 9.25
N PHE A 72 -1.31 1.92 8.37
CA PHE A 72 -0.41 1.32 7.39
C PHE A 72 0.05 2.31 6.31
N CYS A 73 -0.83 3.23 5.89
CA CYS A 73 -0.48 4.33 4.98
C CYS A 73 0.55 5.27 5.61
N LEU A 74 0.34 5.68 6.87
CA LEU A 74 1.25 6.56 7.62
C LEU A 74 2.65 5.96 7.77
N VAL A 75 2.73 4.70 8.22
CA VAL A 75 4.03 4.02 8.37
C VAL A 75 4.73 3.87 7.01
N SER A 76 3.97 3.59 5.94
CA SER A 76 4.54 3.48 4.60
C SER A 76 5.03 4.82 4.04
N GLY A 77 4.33 5.92 4.35
CA GLY A 77 4.69 7.29 4.00
C GLY A 77 5.96 7.74 4.71
N HIS A 78 6.01 7.54 6.04
CA HIS A 78 7.15 7.90 6.88
C HIS A 78 8.45 7.17 6.49
N LEU A 79 8.35 5.92 6.01
CA LEU A 79 9.49 5.16 5.50
C LEU A 79 9.85 5.50 4.03
N SER A 80 9.05 6.32 3.35
CA SER A 80 9.29 6.72 1.97
C SER A 80 10.22 7.93 1.89
N ASN A 81 11.18 7.90 0.95
CA ASN A 81 12.08 9.03 0.70
C ASN A 81 11.64 9.79 -0.55
N ALA A 82 11.60 11.12 -0.46
CA ALA A 82 11.22 12.01 -1.58
C ALA A 82 12.33 12.19 -2.62
N GLU A 83 13.57 11.85 -2.31
CA GLU A 83 14.71 12.00 -3.22
C GLU A 83 14.69 10.98 -4.37
N LEU A 84 15.05 11.43 -5.57
CA LEU A 84 15.09 10.60 -6.79
C LEU A 84 16.48 9.95 -6.94
N THR A 85 16.72 8.88 -6.20
CA THR A 85 17.96 8.08 -6.30
C THR A 85 17.76 6.88 -7.23
N PRO A 86 18.77 6.40 -7.98
CA PRO A 86 18.65 5.16 -8.79
C PRO A 86 18.17 3.95 -7.98
N LYS A 87 18.57 3.83 -6.71
CA LYS A 87 18.07 2.79 -5.79
C LYS A 87 16.56 2.85 -5.58
N ARG A 88 15.97 4.05 -5.57
CA ARG A 88 14.53 4.25 -5.45
C ARG A 88 13.79 3.80 -6.70
N VAL A 89 14.31 4.15 -7.89
CA VAL A 89 13.72 3.72 -9.17
C VAL A 89 13.67 2.21 -9.24
N LEU A 90 14.76 1.53 -8.88
CA LEU A 90 14.79 0.07 -8.79
C LEU A 90 13.75 -0.48 -7.80
N GLY A 91 13.61 0.15 -6.63
CA GLY A 91 12.60 -0.23 -5.65
C GLY A 91 11.15 0.00 -6.13
N LEU A 92 10.90 1.02 -6.96
CA LEU A 92 9.60 1.24 -7.61
C LEU A 92 9.34 0.16 -8.66
N CYS A 93 10.32 -0.16 -9.50
CA CYS A 93 10.20 -1.24 -10.49
C CYS A 93 9.95 -2.58 -9.79
N GLN A 94 10.68 -2.89 -8.71
CA GLN A 94 10.46 -4.10 -7.93
C GLN A 94 9.03 -4.15 -7.38
N LEU A 95 8.52 -3.03 -6.84
CA LEU A 95 7.15 -2.94 -6.34
C LEU A 95 6.11 -3.12 -7.46
N ALA A 96 6.33 -2.52 -8.63
CA ALA A 96 5.47 -2.68 -9.79
C ALA A 96 5.49 -4.14 -10.30
N VAL A 97 6.65 -4.78 -10.33
CA VAL A 97 6.79 -6.21 -10.66
C VAL A 97 6.06 -7.06 -9.62
N THR A 98 6.21 -6.79 -8.34
CA THR A 98 5.47 -7.48 -7.27
C THR A 98 3.96 -7.33 -7.46
N PHE A 99 3.48 -6.12 -7.77
CA PHE A 99 2.06 -5.90 -8.09
C PHE A 99 1.60 -6.77 -9.27
N LEU A 100 2.35 -6.79 -10.37
CA LEU A 100 2.03 -7.61 -11.54
C LEU A 100 2.03 -9.12 -11.22
N ILE A 101 2.96 -9.59 -10.39
CA ILE A 101 3.01 -10.99 -9.96
C ILE A 101 1.76 -11.34 -9.15
N PHE A 102 1.39 -10.53 -8.16
CA PHE A 102 0.17 -10.79 -7.37
C PHE A 102 -1.09 -10.75 -8.22
N GLN A 103 -1.15 -9.82 -9.19
CA GLN A 103 -2.26 -9.72 -10.12
C GLN A 103 -2.38 -10.98 -11.00
N ALA A 104 -1.26 -11.45 -11.55
CA ALA A 104 -1.21 -12.67 -12.34
C ALA A 104 -1.59 -13.91 -11.51
N LEU A 105 -1.11 -13.99 -10.27
CA LEU A 105 -1.41 -15.08 -9.35
C LEU A 105 -2.91 -15.14 -9.02
N TYR A 106 -3.53 -13.99 -8.79
CA TYR A 106 -4.97 -13.91 -8.52
C TYR A 106 -5.81 -14.29 -9.74
N HIS A 107 -5.44 -13.82 -10.94
CA HIS A 107 -6.06 -14.25 -12.19
C HIS A 107 -5.92 -15.77 -12.40
N ALA A 108 -4.73 -16.32 -12.19
CA ALA A 108 -4.48 -17.76 -12.33
C ALA A 108 -5.31 -18.57 -11.32
N ASN A 109 -5.39 -18.13 -10.06
CA ASN A 109 -6.21 -18.77 -9.04
C ASN A 109 -7.70 -18.73 -9.39
N THR A 110 -8.20 -17.60 -9.89
CA THR A 110 -9.60 -17.46 -10.32
C THR A 110 -9.89 -18.38 -11.50
N LEU A 111 -9.04 -18.38 -12.52
CA LEU A 111 -9.18 -19.27 -13.67
C LEU A 111 -9.17 -20.74 -13.24
N LEU A 112 -8.23 -21.14 -12.36
CA LEU A 112 -8.16 -22.50 -11.83
C LEU A 112 -9.44 -22.87 -11.07
N ALA A 113 -9.94 -21.98 -10.20
CA ALA A 113 -11.16 -22.22 -9.44
C ALA A 113 -12.38 -22.41 -10.36
N TYR A 114 -12.55 -21.57 -11.39
CA TYR A 114 -13.67 -21.71 -12.34
C TYR A 114 -13.57 -22.99 -13.16
N ARG A 115 -12.36 -23.34 -13.63
CA ARG A 115 -12.11 -24.59 -14.37
C ARG A 115 -12.40 -25.82 -13.54
N LEU A 116 -11.98 -25.85 -12.27
CA LEU A 116 -12.24 -26.97 -11.35
C LEU A 116 -13.74 -27.14 -11.06
N ASN A 117 -14.49 -26.04 -10.96
CA ASN A 117 -15.93 -26.06 -10.73
C ASN A 117 -16.77 -26.18 -12.01
N LYS A 118 -16.13 -26.33 -13.19
CA LYS A 118 -16.79 -26.42 -14.50
C LYS A 118 -17.71 -25.23 -14.82
N PHE A 119 -17.38 -24.04 -14.31
CA PHE A 119 -18.07 -22.81 -14.69
C PHE A 119 -17.43 -22.23 -15.94
N ASP A 120 -18.27 -21.64 -16.80
CA ASP A 120 -17.79 -20.84 -17.93
C ASP A 120 -17.12 -19.57 -17.38
N TYR A 121 -15.88 -19.34 -17.83
CA TYR A 121 -15.09 -18.18 -17.47
C TYR A 121 -14.44 -17.62 -18.72
N ASP A 122 -14.85 -16.42 -19.10
CA ASP A 122 -14.19 -15.66 -20.16
C ASP A 122 -12.79 -15.27 -19.66
N ALA A 123 -11.79 -16.03 -20.12
CA ALA A 123 -10.39 -15.76 -19.77
C ALA A 123 -9.89 -14.42 -20.33
N LEU A 124 -10.61 -13.86 -21.30
CA LEU A 124 -10.30 -12.59 -21.97
C LEU A 124 -11.60 -11.80 -22.20
N PRO A 125 -11.58 -10.46 -22.04
CA PRO A 125 -10.41 -9.63 -21.74
C PRO A 125 -9.95 -9.76 -20.27
N LEU A 126 -8.63 -9.60 -20.04
CA LEU A 126 -8.10 -9.55 -18.68
C LEU A 126 -8.57 -8.27 -17.99
N HIS A 127 -9.50 -8.44 -17.06
CA HIS A 127 -9.97 -7.37 -16.20
C HIS A 127 -8.96 -7.08 -15.08
N ILE A 128 -7.83 -6.48 -15.44
CA ILE A 128 -6.74 -6.10 -14.52
C ILE A 128 -7.24 -5.16 -13.42
N PHE A 129 -8.27 -4.35 -13.75
CA PHE A 129 -8.79 -3.30 -12.91
C PHE A 129 -10.29 -3.43 -12.63
N SER A 130 -10.86 -4.64 -12.67
CA SER A 130 -12.26 -4.83 -12.27
C SER A 130 -12.36 -5.67 -10.99
N PRO A 131 -13.38 -5.44 -10.14
CA PRO A 131 -13.70 -6.32 -9.03
C PRO A 131 -13.87 -7.77 -9.52
N PRO A 132 -13.48 -8.81 -8.75
CA PRO A 132 -13.05 -8.81 -7.35
C PRO A 132 -11.51 -8.72 -7.12
N LEU A 133 -10.71 -8.66 -8.19
CA LEU A 133 -9.24 -8.76 -8.13
C LEU A 133 -8.56 -7.63 -7.34
N GLN A 134 -9.21 -6.48 -7.20
CA GLN A 134 -8.63 -5.26 -6.63
C GLN A 134 -8.61 -5.19 -5.10
N VAL A 135 -9.39 -6.02 -4.41
CA VAL A 135 -9.65 -5.82 -2.96
C VAL A 135 -8.38 -5.96 -2.11
N VAL A 136 -7.38 -6.71 -2.59
CA VAL A 136 -6.10 -6.92 -1.89
C VAL A 136 -4.94 -6.20 -2.57
N SER A 137 -4.98 -6.03 -3.91
CA SER A 137 -3.87 -5.44 -4.68
C SER A 137 -3.88 -3.91 -4.73
N TRP A 138 -5.00 -3.26 -4.37
CA TRP A 138 -5.15 -1.81 -4.46
C TRP A 138 -4.03 -1.05 -3.75
N PHE A 139 -3.56 -1.55 -2.59
CA PHE A 139 -2.53 -0.87 -1.82
C PHE A 139 -1.16 -0.90 -2.50
N LEU A 140 -0.81 -1.99 -3.20
CA LEU A 140 0.44 -2.03 -3.97
C LEU A 140 0.39 -1.04 -5.13
N ALA A 141 -0.74 -0.95 -5.83
CA ALA A 141 -0.95 0.05 -6.87
C ALA A 141 -0.88 1.47 -6.30
N ALA A 142 -1.51 1.70 -5.15
CA ALA A 142 -1.48 2.96 -4.42
C ALA A 142 -0.05 3.36 -4.04
N LEU A 143 0.75 2.45 -3.51
CA LEU A 143 2.15 2.72 -3.17
C LEU A 143 2.98 3.11 -4.40
N VAL A 144 2.79 2.47 -5.54
CA VAL A 144 3.48 2.86 -6.79
C VAL A 144 3.08 4.29 -7.17
N LEU A 145 1.79 4.58 -7.19
CA LEU A 145 1.25 5.89 -7.55
C LEU A 145 1.72 6.98 -6.56
N TRP A 146 1.56 6.77 -5.27
CA TRP A 146 1.92 7.75 -4.25
C TRP A 146 3.41 8.01 -4.21
N ARG A 147 4.25 6.97 -4.38
CA ARG A 147 5.70 7.17 -4.48
C ARG A 147 6.10 7.91 -5.76
N LEU A 148 5.32 7.81 -6.83
CA LEU A 148 5.52 8.59 -8.05
C LEU A 148 5.11 10.06 -7.86
N LEU A 149 4.06 10.31 -7.07
CA LEU A 149 3.54 11.65 -6.76
C LEU A 149 4.35 12.37 -5.67
N LEU A 150 4.99 11.62 -4.76
CA LEU A 150 5.74 12.16 -3.63
C LEU A 150 6.77 13.26 -3.98
N PRO A 151 7.64 13.13 -5.02
CA PRO A 151 8.62 14.17 -5.33
C PRO A 151 7.98 15.45 -5.88
N VAL A 152 6.77 15.36 -6.45
CA VAL A 152 6.00 16.52 -6.90
C VAL A 152 5.35 17.21 -5.69
N VAL A 153 4.68 16.44 -4.84
CA VAL A 153 3.98 16.98 -3.66
C VAL A 153 4.95 17.53 -2.62
N ALA A 154 6.11 16.90 -2.42
CA ALA A 154 7.14 17.39 -1.51
C ALA A 154 7.76 18.74 -1.93
N ARG A 155 7.61 19.16 -3.20
CA ARG A 155 8.02 20.49 -3.68
C ARG A 155 6.97 21.56 -3.45
N LEU A 156 5.73 21.19 -3.11
CA LEU A 156 4.65 22.14 -2.83
C LEU A 156 4.83 22.77 -1.45
N ARG A 157 4.34 24.01 -1.29
CA ARG A 157 4.41 24.75 -0.03
C ARG A 157 3.49 24.20 1.06
N PHE A 158 2.38 23.56 0.67
CA PHE A 158 1.38 22.95 1.56
C PHE A 158 1.02 21.53 1.09
N PRO A 159 1.93 20.54 1.26
CA PRO A 159 1.75 19.19 0.75
C PRO A 159 0.50 18.49 1.34
N LEU A 160 0.23 18.72 2.63
CA LEU A 160 -0.94 18.17 3.34
C LEU A 160 -2.27 18.73 2.85
N PHE A 161 -2.32 20.03 2.53
CA PHE A 161 -3.54 20.64 2.02
C PHE A 161 -3.89 20.09 0.63
N PHE A 162 -2.88 19.95 -0.23
CA PHE A 162 -3.07 19.39 -1.57
C PHE A 162 -3.52 17.93 -1.52
N SER A 163 -2.89 17.11 -0.68
CA SER A 163 -3.29 15.70 -0.55
C SER A 163 -4.72 15.57 -0.02
N LEU A 164 -5.14 16.43 0.92
CA LEU A 164 -6.52 16.47 1.41
C LEU A 164 -7.51 16.85 0.31
N CYS A 165 -7.21 17.88 -0.51
CA CYS A 165 -8.07 18.25 -1.64
C CYS A 165 -8.22 17.09 -2.65
N VAL A 166 -7.13 16.36 -2.94
CA VAL A 166 -7.18 15.18 -3.81
C VAL A 166 -8.03 14.07 -3.20
N GLY A 167 -7.89 13.83 -1.89
CA GLY A 167 -8.69 12.82 -1.19
C GLY A 167 -10.18 13.15 -1.18
N VAL A 168 -10.56 14.41 -0.95
CA VAL A 168 -11.95 14.86 -1.00
C VAL A 168 -12.50 14.82 -2.43
N GLY A 169 -11.71 15.25 -3.42
CA GLY A 169 -12.09 15.21 -4.83
C GLY A 169 -12.38 13.79 -5.34
N ALA A 170 -11.74 12.78 -4.75
CA ALA A 170 -11.97 11.38 -5.09
C ALA A 170 -13.37 10.88 -4.76
N ILE A 171 -14.10 11.57 -3.87
CA ILE A 171 -15.49 11.23 -3.53
C ILE A 171 -16.42 11.61 -4.68
N PHE A 172 -16.06 12.64 -5.46
CA PHE A 172 -16.90 13.21 -6.53
C PHE A 172 -16.55 12.72 -7.93
N THR A 173 -15.54 11.86 -8.06
CA THR A 173 -15.04 11.36 -9.34
C THR A 173 -15.09 9.85 -9.33
N ASP A 174 -15.49 9.22 -10.44
CA ASP A 174 -15.37 7.76 -10.61
C ASP A 174 -14.41 7.46 -11.76
N LEU A 175 -13.25 6.89 -11.41
CA LEU A 175 -12.19 6.56 -12.37
C LEU A 175 -12.15 5.06 -12.69
N GLY A 176 -13.10 4.24 -12.20
CA GLY A 176 -13.17 2.79 -12.46
C GLY A 176 -12.06 1.94 -11.84
N LEU A 177 -10.92 2.55 -11.47
CA LEU A 177 -9.98 2.00 -10.49
C LEU A 177 -10.66 2.05 -9.12
N ASN A 178 -10.20 1.29 -8.13
CA ASN A 178 -10.58 1.49 -6.73
C ASN A 178 -10.05 2.85 -6.19
N HIS A 179 -10.48 3.93 -6.85
CA HIS A 179 -9.94 5.29 -6.89
C HIS A 179 -10.24 6.01 -5.59
N GLN A 180 -11.40 5.72 -4.99
CA GLN A 180 -11.73 6.19 -3.66
C GLN A 180 -10.66 5.75 -2.65
N ASN A 181 -10.30 4.47 -2.61
CA ASN A 181 -9.25 4.01 -1.69
C ASN A 181 -7.87 4.56 -2.08
N LEU A 182 -7.53 4.61 -3.38
CA LEU A 182 -6.25 5.15 -3.84
C LEU A 182 -6.05 6.63 -3.48
N LEU A 183 -7.08 7.45 -3.60
CA LEU A 183 -6.95 8.90 -3.46
C LEU A 183 -7.35 9.38 -2.05
N SER A 184 -8.37 8.79 -1.42
CA SER A 184 -8.82 9.19 -0.08
C SER A 184 -7.80 8.85 1.01
N PHE A 185 -6.95 7.84 0.80
CA PHE A 185 -5.87 7.50 1.74
C PHE A 185 -4.56 8.26 1.48
N PHE A 186 -4.47 9.02 0.38
CA PHE A 186 -3.26 9.80 0.05
C PHE A 186 -2.84 10.82 1.13
N PRO A 187 -3.76 11.53 1.83
CA PRO A 187 -3.37 12.43 2.93
C PRO A 187 -2.56 11.76 4.02
N TYR A 188 -2.95 10.53 4.39
CA TYR A 188 -2.28 9.74 5.41
C TYR A 188 -0.90 9.26 4.98
N PHE A 189 -0.61 9.20 3.68
CA PHE A 189 0.72 8.84 3.19
C PHE A 189 1.67 10.05 3.15
N VAL A 190 1.14 11.27 3.05
CA VAL A 190 1.92 12.51 2.95
C VAL A 190 2.21 13.16 4.31
N ALA A 191 1.39 12.85 5.32
CA ALA A 191 1.54 13.33 6.70
C ALA A 191 2.81 12.83 7.38
#